data_AF-A0A165QUK1-F1
#
_entry.id   AF-A0A165QUK1-F1
#
_cell.length_a   1.000
_cell.length_b   1.000
_cell.length_c   1.000
_cell.angle_alpha   90.00
_cell.angle_beta   90.00
_cell.angle_gamma   90.00
#
_symmetry.space_group_name_H-M   'P 1'
#
loop_
_entity.id
_entity.type
_entity.pdbx_description
1 polymer ?
#
loop_
_entity_poly.entity_id
_entity_poly.type
_entity_poly.pdbx_seq_one_letter_code
_entity_poly.pdbx_strand_id
1 'polypeptide(L)'
;MNETPPQETRTPNEAWFETRWWWRVKMWLQWTSWLQYLPNLVAVVLLLVLAGIGALVGCWPFLLVDLPLVLAGLLFLNLIFDVVTVRYSFHPEEPLPTSLEHLGAFELLRARVSCRSFQKRLMSEEHRQMVLSLAERTSRPEHCLSPHPIRFEYVDNPLVVWPAVGTHEFLVAIAPRAYHEMAVVDVGRSLQKVVIEATRQGLATCWIGPGADHKSIIKHLGERFDPEKDHIICVCGFGYRSRYTPLAIRLIQKTQRHRLDVQDLFFADTGFTKPLNTNARPYRDFGRCYEMCQWSPSSYNAQPTRGVMLAENARIRRVDFCAATHSRYYAMVALGIWLANWECGCEVLGKAGRFEQLSSEKRGEGPFPDLPRYVISWMPEEMGSSG
;
A
#
# COMPACT_ATOMS: atom_id res chain seq x y z
N MET A 1 -29.24 -46.90 21.74
CA MET A 1 -28.01 -46.36 21.12
C MET A 1 -28.22 -44.86 20.98
N ASN A 2 -27.65 -44.07 21.90
CA ASN A 2 -27.67 -42.62 21.83
C ASN A 2 -26.42 -42.19 21.05
N GLU A 3 -26.60 -41.75 19.81
CA GLU A 3 -25.54 -41.14 19.03
C GLU A 3 -25.34 -39.71 19.52
N THR A 4 -24.18 -39.48 20.13
CA THR A 4 -23.68 -38.14 20.48
C THR A 4 -23.34 -37.41 19.17
N PRO A 5 -23.82 -36.18 18.93
CA PRO A 5 -23.47 -35.45 17.73
C PRO A 5 -21.96 -35.16 17.70
N PRO A 6 -21.34 -35.12 16.50
CA PRO A 6 -19.90 -34.93 16.38
C PRO A 6 -19.49 -33.56 16.93
N GLN A 7 -18.50 -33.56 17.83
CA GLN A 7 -17.88 -32.34 18.33
C GLN A 7 -17.30 -31.55 17.16
N GLU A 8 -17.83 -30.35 16.96
CA GLU A 8 -17.27 -29.31 16.11
C GLU A 8 -15.82 -29.06 16.55
N THR A 9 -14.86 -29.47 15.72
CA THR A 9 -13.45 -29.15 15.90
C THR A 9 -13.27 -27.65 15.66
N ARG A 10 -13.47 -26.85 16.72
CA ARG A 10 -13.06 -25.44 16.72
C ARG A 10 -11.56 -25.40 16.41
N THR A 11 -11.23 -24.89 15.23
CA THR A 11 -9.86 -24.48 14.92
C THR A 11 -9.38 -23.59 16.06
N PRO A 12 -8.20 -23.86 16.66
CA PRO A 12 -7.67 -23.01 17.72
C PRO A 12 -7.57 -21.60 17.16
N ASN A 13 -8.22 -20.66 17.84
CA ASN A 13 -8.29 -19.26 17.45
C ASN A 13 -6.87 -18.78 17.09
N GLU A 14 -6.62 -18.51 15.81
CA GLU A 14 -5.29 -18.19 15.27
C GLU A 14 -4.65 -16.95 15.97
N ALA A 15 -5.47 -16.19 16.70
CA ALA A 15 -5.13 -15.03 17.51
C ALA A 15 -4.67 -15.34 18.96
N TRP A 16 -4.27 -16.57 19.30
CA TRP A 16 -3.85 -16.93 20.66
C TRP A 16 -2.77 -16.00 21.26
N PHE A 17 -1.89 -15.46 20.40
CA PHE A 17 -0.84 -14.52 20.79
C PHE A 17 -1.37 -13.14 21.23
N GLU A 18 -2.59 -12.76 20.86
CA GLU A 18 -3.17 -11.44 21.18
C GLU A 18 -3.42 -11.25 22.68
N THR A 19 -3.60 -12.36 23.40
CA THR A 19 -3.81 -12.37 24.86
C THR A 19 -2.51 -12.19 25.65
N ARG A 20 -1.34 -12.37 25.02
CA ARG A 20 -0.03 -12.32 25.69
C ARG A 20 0.37 -10.89 26.04
N TRP A 21 1.08 -10.74 27.15
CA TRP A 21 1.49 -9.42 27.67
C TRP A 21 2.35 -8.62 26.68
N TRP A 22 3.28 -9.27 25.97
CA TRP A 22 4.16 -8.59 25.00
C TRP A 22 3.40 -8.10 23.78
N TRP A 23 2.30 -8.77 23.39
CA TRP A 23 1.44 -8.30 22.31
C TRP A 23 0.70 -7.03 22.75
N ARG A 24 0.18 -7.00 23.99
CA ARG A 24 -0.44 -5.79 24.55
C ARG A 24 0.55 -4.62 24.60
N VAL A 25 1.79 -4.87 25.01
CA VAL A 25 2.88 -3.85 24.99
C VAL A 25 3.16 -3.38 23.57
N LYS A 26 3.30 -4.29 22.61
CA LYS A 26 3.48 -3.94 21.19
C LYS A 26 2.34 -3.06 20.69
N MET A 27 1.09 -3.45 20.93
CA MET A 27 -0.09 -2.68 20.50
C MET A 27 -0.12 -1.32 21.17
N TRP A 28 0.15 -1.24 22.48
CA TRP A 28 0.26 0.04 23.17
C TRP A 28 1.36 0.93 22.56
N LEU A 29 2.55 0.40 22.28
CA LEU A 29 3.63 1.13 21.61
C LEU A 29 3.24 1.54 20.19
N GLN A 30 2.52 0.70 19.46
CA GLN A 30 2.04 1.02 18.10
C GLN A 30 1.11 2.22 18.14
N TRP A 31 0.13 2.18 19.04
CA TRP A 31 -0.92 3.19 19.16
C TRP A 31 -0.48 4.48 19.82
N THR A 32 0.58 4.43 20.62
CA THR A 32 1.23 5.61 21.16
C THR A 32 2.33 6.14 20.24
N SER A 33 2.53 5.55 19.05
CA SER A 33 3.62 5.87 18.10
C SER A 33 5.01 5.86 18.75
N TRP A 34 5.25 4.90 19.65
CA TRP A 34 6.58 4.60 20.18
C TRP A 34 7.23 3.38 19.51
N LEU A 35 6.43 2.55 18.83
CA LEU A 35 6.89 1.29 18.23
C LEU A 35 8.05 1.50 17.26
N GLN A 36 8.10 2.61 16.52
CA GLN A 36 9.17 2.88 15.56
C GLN A 36 10.54 3.19 16.18
N TYR A 37 10.59 3.50 17.49
CA TYR A 37 11.85 3.75 18.21
C TYR A 37 12.40 2.48 18.87
N LEU A 38 11.54 1.47 19.07
CA LEU A 38 11.90 0.23 19.75
C LEU A 38 13.04 -0.54 19.07
N PRO A 39 13.09 -0.70 17.72
CA PRO A 39 14.20 -1.42 17.08
C PRO A 39 15.56 -0.81 17.38
N ASN A 40 15.64 0.53 17.43
CA ASN A 40 16.89 1.22 17.74
C ASN A 40 17.29 1.01 19.21
N LEU A 41 16.33 1.15 20.14
CA LEU A 41 16.57 0.88 21.56
C LEU A 41 17.02 -0.56 21.82
N VAL A 42 16.40 -1.54 21.16
CA VAL A 42 16.78 -2.96 21.28
C VAL A 42 18.21 -3.17 20.77
N ALA A 43 18.59 -2.58 19.64
CA ALA A 43 19.95 -2.68 19.12
C ALA A 43 20.99 -2.08 20.09
N VAL A 44 20.69 -0.93 20.72
CA VAL A 44 21.52 -0.33 21.77
C VAL A 44 21.72 -1.31 22.92
N VAL A 45 20.64 -1.88 23.47
CA VAL A 45 20.72 -2.82 24.60
C VAL A 45 21.54 -4.06 24.23
N LEU A 46 21.34 -4.64 23.05
CA LEU A 46 22.09 -5.81 22.61
C LEU A 46 23.60 -5.52 22.48
N LEU A 47 23.98 -4.35 21.96
CA LEU A 47 25.39 -3.95 21.86
C LEU A 47 26.02 -3.71 23.23
N LEU A 48 25.28 -3.14 24.19
CA LEU A 48 25.75 -2.99 25.57
C LEU A 48 25.94 -4.34 26.27
N VAL A 49 25.02 -5.30 26.05
CA VAL A 49 25.16 -6.67 26.56
C VAL A 49 26.39 -7.35 25.95
N LEU A 50 26.59 -7.20 24.63
CA LEU A 50 27.77 -7.73 23.94
C LEU A 50 29.07 -7.14 24.52
N ALA A 51 29.11 -5.83 24.74
CA ALA A 51 30.24 -5.16 25.39
C ALA A 51 30.52 -5.71 26.80
N GLY A 52 29.46 -5.90 27.61
CA GLY A 52 29.57 -6.47 28.95
C GLY A 52 30.13 -7.89 28.94
N ILE A 53 29.66 -8.74 28.01
CA ILE A 53 30.20 -10.10 27.83
C ILE A 53 31.66 -10.03 27.36
N GLY A 54 31.99 -9.17 26.39
CA GLY A 54 33.35 -8.98 25.90
C GLY A 54 34.33 -8.59 27.01
N ALA A 55 33.90 -7.70 27.91
CA ALA A 55 34.69 -7.27 29.06
C ALA A 55 34.94 -8.42 30.06
N LEU A 56 33.98 -9.34 30.21
CA LEU A 56 34.14 -10.53 31.05
C LEU A 56 35.07 -11.58 30.43
N VAL A 57 35.04 -11.75 29.10
CA VAL A 57 35.90 -12.72 28.39
C VAL A 57 37.35 -12.24 28.36
N GLY A 58 37.58 -10.92 28.25
CA GLY A 58 38.91 -10.32 28.31
C GLY A 58 39.79 -10.53 27.07
N CYS A 59 39.23 -11.03 25.96
CA CYS A 59 39.93 -11.14 24.68
C CYS A 59 39.41 -10.11 23.67
N TRP A 60 40.26 -9.69 22.72
CA TRP A 60 39.94 -8.73 21.66
C TRP A 60 39.12 -7.51 22.15
N PRO A 61 39.63 -6.72 23.12
CA PRO A 61 38.88 -5.65 23.77
C PRO A 61 38.31 -4.63 22.77
N PHE A 62 39.06 -4.32 21.72
CA PHE A 62 38.57 -3.43 20.66
C PHE A 62 37.30 -3.95 19.98
N LEU A 63 37.28 -5.23 19.59
CA LEU A 63 36.18 -5.83 18.83
C LEU A 63 34.97 -6.14 19.72
N LEU A 64 35.22 -6.63 20.94
CA LEU A 64 34.17 -7.15 21.82
C LEU A 64 33.67 -6.13 22.84
N VAL A 65 34.40 -5.03 23.06
CA VAL A 65 34.03 -3.99 24.04
C VAL A 65 33.94 -2.62 23.38
N ASP A 66 35.05 -2.09 22.87
CA ASP A 66 35.11 -0.69 22.41
C ASP A 66 34.17 -0.43 21.24
N LEU A 67 34.22 -1.29 20.21
CA LEU A 67 33.39 -1.15 19.02
C LEU A 67 31.88 -1.26 19.37
N PRO A 68 31.40 -2.29 20.10
CA PRO A 68 30.00 -2.34 20.53
C PRO A 68 29.57 -1.14 21.39
N LEU A 69 30.43 -0.64 22.30
CA LEU A 69 30.13 0.54 23.10
C LEU A 69 29.98 1.80 22.24
N VAL A 70 30.90 2.02 21.30
CA VAL A 70 30.84 3.16 20.37
C VAL A 70 29.56 3.09 19.53
N LEU A 71 29.24 1.92 18.98
CA LEU A 71 28.02 1.72 18.19
C LEU A 71 26.75 1.94 19.03
N ALA A 72 26.73 1.43 20.28
CA ALA A 72 25.62 1.65 21.20
C ALA A 72 25.43 3.14 21.51
N GLY A 73 26.52 3.87 21.77
CA GLY A 73 26.50 5.31 22.00
C GLY A 73 25.96 6.09 20.81
N LEU A 74 26.42 5.78 19.59
CA LEU A 74 25.93 6.43 18.36
C LEU A 74 24.45 6.15 18.11
N LEU A 75 24.00 4.91 18.26
CA LEU A 75 22.59 4.53 18.09
C LEU A 75 21.70 5.18 19.15
N PHE A 76 22.16 5.29 20.40
CA PHE A 76 21.45 5.96 21.48
C PHE A 76 21.34 7.47 21.25
N LEU A 77 22.41 8.12 20.81
CA LEU A 77 22.36 9.54 20.41
C LEU A 77 21.40 9.75 19.24
N ASN A 78 21.38 8.87 18.24
CA ASN A 78 20.39 8.93 17.17
C ASN A 78 18.96 8.69 17.68
N LEU A 79 18.74 7.78 18.64
CA LEU A 79 17.44 7.57 19.25
C LEU A 79 16.94 8.84 19.94
N ILE A 80 17.79 9.51 20.73
CA ILE A 80 17.46 10.80 21.36
C ILE A 80 17.12 11.82 20.29
N PHE A 81 17.95 11.95 19.24
CA PHE A 81 17.70 12.86 18.12
C PHE A 81 16.34 12.59 17.45
N ASP A 82 16.03 11.34 17.14
CA ASP A 82 14.77 10.96 16.49
C ASP A 82 13.57 11.24 17.42
N VAL A 83 13.69 11.02 18.74
CA VAL A 83 12.62 11.35 19.69
C VAL A 83 12.42 12.87 19.79
N VAL A 84 13.49 13.64 19.94
CA VAL A 84 13.43 15.10 20.03
C VAL A 84 12.86 15.71 18.75
N THR A 85 13.36 15.29 17.59
CA THR A 85 12.96 15.87 16.29
C THR A 85 11.69 15.27 15.71
N VAL A 86 11.37 14.00 15.90
CA VAL A 86 10.17 13.40 15.26
C VAL A 86 9.01 13.35 16.23
N ARG A 87 9.22 12.84 17.45
CA ARG A 87 8.14 12.70 18.44
C ARG A 87 7.71 14.04 19.01
N TYR A 88 8.67 14.86 19.43
CA TYR A 88 8.38 16.17 20.03
C TYR A 88 8.43 17.31 19.01
N SER A 89 8.91 17.05 17.79
CA SER A 89 9.03 18.04 16.71
C SER A 89 9.82 19.28 17.08
N PHE A 90 10.89 19.08 17.84
CA PHE A 90 11.84 20.13 18.14
C PHE A 90 12.86 20.23 17.00
N HIS A 91 12.46 20.90 15.92
CA HIS A 91 13.30 21.24 14.78
C HIS A 91 12.77 22.50 14.06
N PRO A 92 13.60 23.17 13.23
CA PRO A 92 13.16 24.29 12.42
C PRO A 92 12.06 23.89 11.43
N GLU A 93 11.25 24.86 11.03
CA GLU A 93 10.28 24.65 9.96
C GLU A 93 10.94 24.13 8.68
N GLU A 94 10.21 23.26 8.00
CA GLU A 94 10.65 22.64 6.76
C GLU A 94 10.06 23.39 5.56
N PRO A 95 10.80 23.50 4.44
CA PRO A 95 10.24 24.07 3.23
C PRO A 95 9.11 23.19 2.69
N LEU A 96 8.16 23.82 2.02
CA LEU A 96 7.15 23.07 1.26
C LEU A 96 7.82 22.37 0.08
N PRO A 97 7.40 21.13 -0.24
CA PRO A 97 7.84 20.48 -1.46
C PRO A 97 7.32 21.24 -2.68
N THR A 98 8.11 21.22 -3.75
CA THR A 98 7.72 21.77 -5.05
C THR A 98 6.84 20.77 -5.81
N SER A 99 5.95 21.29 -6.64
CA SER A 99 5.22 20.49 -7.62
C SER A 99 6.18 19.70 -8.52
N LEU A 100 5.75 18.50 -8.89
CA LEU A 100 6.44 17.55 -9.78
C LEU A 100 5.81 17.53 -11.19
N GLU A 101 5.11 18.60 -11.58
CA GLU A 101 4.49 18.74 -12.92
C GLU A 101 5.46 18.54 -14.09
N HIS A 102 6.74 18.82 -13.89
CA HIS A 102 7.79 18.58 -14.88
C HIS A 102 8.04 17.08 -15.18
N LEU A 103 7.56 16.16 -14.34
CA LEU A 103 7.71 14.72 -14.53
C LEU A 103 6.59 14.14 -15.39
N GLY A 104 6.96 13.37 -16.41
CA GLY A 104 6.02 12.49 -17.11
C GLY A 104 5.46 11.40 -16.18
N ALA A 105 4.27 10.87 -16.49
CA ALA A 105 3.53 9.97 -15.61
C ALA A 105 4.32 8.72 -15.16
N PHE A 106 5.16 8.15 -16.04
CA PHE A 106 6.00 7.00 -15.68
C PHE A 106 7.06 7.36 -14.61
N GLU A 107 7.70 8.52 -14.74
CA GLU A 107 8.68 8.98 -13.75
C GLU A 107 7.99 9.43 -12.46
N LEU A 108 6.78 9.99 -12.57
CA LEU A 108 5.97 10.36 -11.41
C LEU A 108 5.65 9.12 -10.55
N LEU A 109 5.25 8.00 -11.15
CA LEU A 109 4.97 6.76 -10.41
C LEU A 109 6.22 6.16 -9.75
N ARG A 110 7.40 6.28 -10.38
CA ARG A 110 8.69 5.91 -9.75
C ARG A 110 9.07 6.84 -8.60
N ALA A 111 8.76 8.13 -8.73
CA ALA A 111 9.02 9.14 -7.69
C ALA A 111 8.10 8.95 -6.48
N ARG A 112 6.87 8.47 -6.71
CA ARG A 112 5.92 8.15 -5.65
C ARG A 112 6.52 7.11 -4.70
N VAL A 113 6.59 7.46 -3.42
CA VAL A 113 7.05 6.60 -2.33
C VAL A 113 6.13 6.72 -1.13
N SER A 114 5.95 5.63 -0.37
CA SER A 114 5.06 5.66 0.79
C SER A 114 5.74 6.46 1.90
N CYS A 115 5.19 7.64 2.15
CA CYS A 115 5.69 8.54 3.17
C CYS A 115 5.35 7.98 4.55
N ARG A 116 6.28 8.11 5.50
CA ARG A 116 6.07 7.61 6.87
C ARG A 116 6.43 8.63 7.92
N SER A 117 6.91 9.80 7.50
CA SER A 117 7.15 10.94 8.36
C SER A 117 6.68 12.18 7.63
N PHE A 118 5.68 12.83 8.22
CA PHE A 118 5.03 14.00 7.65
C PHE A 118 5.39 15.23 8.46
N GLN A 119 5.44 16.38 7.80
CA GLN A 119 5.53 17.66 8.48
C GLN A 119 4.24 17.88 9.29
N LYS A 120 4.35 18.59 10.42
CA LYS A 120 3.19 18.99 11.23
C LYS A 120 2.25 19.97 10.52
N ARG A 121 2.75 20.66 9.49
CA ARG A 121 1.99 21.64 8.72
C ARG A 121 0.88 20.92 7.93
N LEU A 122 -0.34 21.40 8.10
CA LEU A 122 -1.50 20.97 7.30
C LEU A 122 -1.31 21.36 5.83
N MET A 123 -1.96 20.63 4.94
CA MET A 123 -2.07 20.97 3.52
C MET A 123 -2.62 22.38 3.35
N SER A 124 -2.11 23.08 2.33
CA SER A 124 -2.75 24.30 1.85
C SER A 124 -4.20 24.02 1.44
N GLU A 125 -5.04 25.05 1.47
CA GLU A 125 -6.44 24.91 1.06
C GLU A 125 -6.56 24.40 -0.39
N GLU A 126 -5.69 24.89 -1.27
CA GLU A 126 -5.61 24.42 -2.67
C GLU A 126 -5.34 22.91 -2.76
N HIS A 127 -4.34 22.42 -2.03
CA HIS A 127 -4.01 21.00 -2.00
C HIS A 127 -5.15 20.16 -1.41
N ARG A 128 -5.79 20.65 -0.34
CA ARG A 128 -6.93 19.98 0.27
C ARG A 128 -8.11 19.89 -0.69
N GLN A 129 -8.50 21.00 -1.32
CA GLN A 129 -9.60 21.03 -2.28
C GLN A 129 -9.31 20.15 -3.51
N MET A 130 -8.07 20.11 -3.99
CA MET A 130 -7.67 19.17 -5.04
C MET A 130 -7.88 17.71 -4.60
N VAL A 131 -7.42 17.33 -3.40
CA VAL A 131 -7.58 15.96 -2.88
C VAL A 131 -9.06 15.59 -2.73
N LEU A 132 -9.86 16.48 -2.14
CA LEU A 132 -11.29 16.25 -1.90
C LEU A 132 -12.10 16.18 -3.20
N SER A 133 -11.92 17.13 -4.11
CA SER A 133 -12.61 17.14 -5.40
C SER A 133 -12.27 15.92 -6.25
N LEU A 134 -11.01 15.47 -6.22
CA LEU A 134 -10.59 14.28 -6.94
C LEU A 134 -11.13 13.00 -6.32
N ALA A 135 -11.15 12.93 -4.98
CA ALA A 135 -11.73 11.82 -4.26
C ALA A 135 -13.24 11.71 -4.54
N GLU A 136 -13.97 12.82 -4.45
CA GLU A 136 -15.39 12.87 -4.80
C GLU A 136 -15.60 12.41 -6.25
N ARG A 137 -14.95 13.05 -7.22
CA ARG A 137 -15.07 12.73 -8.65
C ARG A 137 -14.77 11.27 -8.94
N THR A 138 -13.66 10.73 -8.46
CA THR A 138 -13.25 9.36 -8.77
C THR A 138 -14.12 8.30 -8.11
N SER A 139 -14.77 8.64 -6.99
CA SER A 139 -15.68 7.73 -6.26
C SER A 139 -17.12 7.73 -6.76
N ARG A 140 -17.47 8.59 -7.74
CA ARG A 140 -18.83 8.61 -8.29
C ARG A 140 -19.15 7.31 -9.02
N PRO A 141 -20.41 6.83 -8.99
CA PRO A 141 -20.81 5.56 -9.60
C PRO A 141 -20.43 5.43 -11.09
N GLU A 142 -20.53 6.51 -11.87
CA GLU A 142 -20.16 6.53 -13.29
C GLU A 142 -18.67 6.30 -13.57
N HIS A 143 -17.83 6.46 -12.55
CA HIS A 143 -16.39 6.23 -12.61
C HIS A 143 -15.97 4.91 -11.96
N CYS A 144 -16.89 4.22 -11.28
CA CYS A 144 -16.67 2.93 -10.63
C CYS A 144 -16.97 1.76 -11.58
N LEU A 145 -16.34 0.61 -11.33
CA LEU A 145 -16.54 -0.63 -12.07
C LEU A 145 -17.71 -1.44 -11.50
N SER A 146 -18.05 -1.21 -10.23
CA SER A 146 -19.11 -1.86 -9.49
C SER A 146 -20.34 -0.95 -9.35
N PRO A 147 -21.56 -1.51 -9.30
CA PRO A 147 -22.75 -0.74 -8.92
C PRO A 147 -22.79 -0.41 -7.42
N HIS A 148 -21.86 -0.95 -6.62
CA HIS A 148 -21.84 -0.76 -5.17
C HIS A 148 -21.09 0.53 -4.82
N PRO A 149 -21.73 1.46 -4.08
CA PRO A 149 -21.14 2.77 -3.82
C PRO A 149 -19.94 2.67 -2.90
N ILE A 150 -18.89 3.41 -3.23
CA ILE A 150 -17.75 3.67 -2.35
C ILE A 150 -17.74 5.16 -2.00
N ARG A 151 -17.08 5.53 -0.91
CA ARG A 151 -16.85 6.94 -0.57
C ARG A 151 -15.55 7.14 0.17
N PHE A 152 -15.06 8.37 0.12
CA PHE A 152 -13.87 8.80 0.84
C PHE A 152 -14.25 9.89 1.84
N GLU A 153 -14.13 9.58 3.13
CA GLU A 153 -14.41 10.54 4.19
C GLU A 153 -13.13 11.21 4.64
N TYR A 154 -13.16 12.55 4.67
CA TYR A 154 -12.02 13.34 5.11
C TYR A 154 -11.97 13.48 6.62
N VAL A 155 -10.77 13.32 7.18
CA VAL A 155 -10.46 13.53 8.60
C VAL A 155 -9.18 14.36 8.70
N ASP A 156 -9.26 15.51 9.35
CA ASP A 156 -8.15 16.45 9.63
C ASP A 156 -7.62 16.35 11.07
N ASN A 157 -7.88 15.22 11.71
CA ASN A 157 -7.44 14.92 13.07
C ASN A 157 -6.37 13.82 13.04
N PRO A 158 -5.36 13.88 13.93
CA PRO A 158 -4.38 12.80 14.04
C PRO A 158 -5.07 11.49 14.40
N LEU A 159 -5.05 10.55 13.46
CA LEU A 159 -5.52 9.19 13.65
C LEU A 159 -4.42 8.32 14.27
N VAL A 160 -4.84 7.31 15.03
CA VAL A 160 -3.93 6.33 15.60
C VAL A 160 -3.56 5.32 14.51
N VAL A 161 -2.42 5.58 13.86
CA VAL A 161 -1.94 4.81 12.70
C VAL A 161 -0.47 4.40 12.82
N TRP A 162 -0.10 3.33 12.12
CA TRP A 162 1.28 2.89 11.93
C TRP A 162 1.49 2.47 10.47
N PRO A 163 2.65 2.74 9.84
CA PRO A 163 3.88 3.35 10.39
C PRO A 163 4.00 4.86 10.17
N ALA A 164 2.95 5.55 9.72
CA ALA A 164 3.01 6.98 9.46
C ALA A 164 3.07 7.80 10.76
N VAL A 165 4.00 8.75 10.85
CA VAL A 165 4.14 9.68 11.98
C VAL A 165 3.95 11.12 11.51
N GLY A 166 3.33 11.95 12.36
CA GLY A 166 3.11 13.38 12.09
C GLY A 166 2.05 13.69 11.03
N THR A 167 1.33 12.69 10.52
CA THR A 167 0.22 12.90 9.57
C THR A 167 -1.06 13.26 10.32
N HIS A 168 -1.77 14.28 9.82
CA HIS A 168 -2.98 14.82 10.43
C HIS A 168 -4.18 14.78 9.49
N GLU A 169 -3.98 14.62 8.19
CA GLU A 169 -5.03 14.70 7.20
C GLU A 169 -5.12 13.38 6.42
N PHE A 170 -6.33 12.83 6.35
CA PHE A 170 -6.59 11.49 5.87
C PHE A 170 -7.84 11.44 5.00
N LEU A 171 -7.82 10.53 4.03
CA LEU A 171 -9.02 10.00 3.41
C LEU A 171 -9.27 8.58 3.95
N VAL A 172 -10.43 8.39 4.57
CA VAL A 172 -10.93 7.08 5.01
C VAL A 172 -11.76 6.48 3.89
N ALA A 173 -11.31 5.35 3.35
CA ALA A 173 -12.03 4.65 2.30
C ALA A 173 -13.09 3.72 2.90
N ILE A 174 -14.34 3.96 2.51
CA ILE A 174 -15.51 3.25 3.01
C ILE A 174 -16.21 2.57 1.83
N ALA A 175 -16.61 1.32 2.05
CA ALA A 175 -17.47 0.55 1.16
C ALA A 175 -18.65 -0.04 1.98
N PRO A 176 -19.65 -0.67 1.34
CA PRO A 176 -20.76 -1.27 2.07
C PRO A 176 -20.29 -2.36 3.05
N ARG A 177 -21.04 -2.54 4.15
CA ARG A 177 -20.78 -3.55 5.18
C ARG A 177 -20.79 -4.96 4.62
N ALA A 178 -21.72 -5.22 3.70
CA ALA A 178 -21.74 -6.42 2.89
C ALA A 178 -20.52 -6.43 1.96
N TYR A 179 -19.77 -7.52 1.98
CA TYR A 179 -18.57 -7.61 1.16
C TYR A 179 -18.93 -7.73 -0.32
N HIS A 180 -18.46 -6.76 -1.11
CA HIS A 180 -18.51 -6.76 -2.56
C HIS A 180 -17.10 -6.61 -3.11
N GLU A 181 -16.58 -7.66 -3.75
CA GLU A 181 -15.19 -7.72 -4.23
C GLU A 181 -14.82 -6.51 -5.10
N MET A 182 -15.69 -6.16 -6.06
CA MET A 182 -15.43 -5.07 -6.98
C MET A 182 -15.55 -3.68 -6.36
N ALA A 183 -16.32 -3.51 -5.28
CA ALA A 183 -16.31 -2.26 -4.53
C ALA A 183 -14.94 -2.03 -3.87
N VAL A 184 -14.29 -3.09 -3.40
CA VAL A 184 -12.93 -3.00 -2.84
C VAL A 184 -11.88 -2.71 -3.94
N VAL A 185 -12.06 -3.27 -5.13
CA VAL A 185 -11.26 -2.92 -6.32
C VAL A 185 -11.45 -1.44 -6.67
N ASP A 186 -12.69 -0.93 -6.64
CA ASP A 186 -12.98 0.47 -6.90
C ASP A 186 -12.37 1.41 -5.84
N VAL A 187 -12.32 1.01 -4.57
CA VAL A 187 -11.58 1.75 -3.54
C VAL A 187 -10.12 1.91 -3.93
N GLY A 188 -9.46 0.80 -4.32
CA GLY A 188 -8.07 0.81 -4.76
C GLY A 188 -7.84 1.70 -5.98
N ARG A 189 -8.68 1.55 -7.00
CA ARG A 189 -8.57 2.27 -8.27
C ARG A 189 -8.82 3.77 -8.10
N SER A 190 -9.86 4.15 -7.39
CA SER A 190 -10.28 5.54 -7.25
C SER A 190 -9.31 6.33 -6.37
N LEU A 191 -8.94 5.79 -5.20
CA LEU A 191 -8.00 6.47 -4.30
C LEU A 191 -6.57 6.51 -4.88
N GLN A 192 -6.17 5.53 -5.70
CA GLN A 192 -4.88 5.59 -6.38
C GLN A 192 -4.80 6.74 -7.40
N LYS A 193 -5.90 7.09 -8.08
CA LYS A 193 -5.95 8.28 -8.95
C LYS A 193 -5.71 9.56 -8.15
N VAL A 194 -6.27 9.64 -6.94
CA VAL A 194 -5.98 10.73 -5.99
C VAL A 194 -4.51 10.76 -5.60
N VAL A 195 -3.92 9.61 -5.29
CA VAL A 195 -2.51 9.49 -4.90
C VAL A 195 -1.56 9.91 -6.03
N ILE A 196 -1.87 9.59 -7.28
CA ILE A 196 -1.07 9.99 -8.45
C ILE A 196 -1.06 11.52 -8.57
N GLU A 197 -2.22 12.17 -8.51
CA GLU A 197 -2.29 13.64 -8.59
C GLU A 197 -1.68 14.33 -7.37
N ALA A 198 -1.93 13.82 -6.17
CA ALA A 198 -1.28 14.32 -4.96
C ALA A 198 0.26 14.26 -5.10
N THR A 199 0.80 13.18 -5.64
CA THR A 199 2.24 13.07 -5.92
C THR A 199 2.70 14.13 -6.92
N ARG A 200 1.90 14.39 -7.98
CA ARG A 200 2.19 15.43 -8.97
C ARG A 200 2.27 16.82 -8.34
N GLN A 201 1.40 17.11 -7.38
CA GLN A 201 1.41 18.37 -6.62
C GLN A 201 2.46 18.40 -5.49
N GLY A 202 3.36 17.42 -5.41
CA GLY A 202 4.40 17.35 -4.38
C GLY A 202 3.92 16.89 -3.00
N LEU A 203 2.65 16.50 -2.87
CA LEU A 203 2.14 15.92 -1.63
C LEU A 203 2.69 14.51 -1.42
N ALA A 204 2.96 14.22 -0.17
CA ALA A 204 3.36 12.92 0.32
C ALA A 204 2.11 12.11 0.67
N THR A 205 2.14 10.80 0.39
CA THR A 205 1.00 9.90 0.66
C THR A 205 1.43 8.61 1.34
N CYS A 206 0.54 8.01 2.14
CA CYS A 206 0.73 6.69 2.72
C CYS A 206 -0.58 5.92 2.80
N TRP A 207 -0.65 4.79 2.11
CA TRP A 207 -1.69 3.78 2.32
C TRP A 207 -1.49 3.08 3.67
N ILE A 208 -2.57 2.97 4.44
CA ILE A 208 -2.60 2.37 5.78
C ILE A 208 -3.83 1.44 5.84
N GLY A 209 -3.57 0.13 5.83
CA GLY A 209 -4.59 -0.90 6.04
C GLY A 209 -4.51 -1.46 7.46
N PRO A 210 -3.73 -2.53 7.70
CA PRO A 210 -3.65 -3.23 9.00
C PRO A 210 -3.15 -2.37 10.16
N GLY A 211 -2.48 -1.25 9.86
CA GLY A 211 -1.91 -0.34 10.85
C GLY A 211 -2.85 0.78 11.28
N ALA A 212 -4.11 0.80 10.85
CA ALA A 212 -5.08 1.82 11.23
C ALA A 212 -6.01 1.34 12.36
N ASP A 213 -6.13 2.13 13.43
CA ASP A 213 -7.10 1.84 14.49
C ASP A 213 -8.52 2.28 14.07
N HIS A 214 -9.37 1.32 13.75
CA HIS A 214 -10.75 1.59 13.34
C HIS A 214 -11.56 2.31 14.43
N LYS A 215 -11.25 2.10 15.72
CA LYS A 215 -11.96 2.78 16.82
C LYS A 215 -11.71 4.29 16.80
N SER A 216 -10.44 4.70 16.66
CA SER A 216 -10.04 6.09 16.48
C SER A 216 -10.72 6.70 15.25
N ILE A 217 -10.73 5.99 14.12
CA ILE A 217 -11.38 6.46 12.89
C ILE A 217 -12.87 6.71 13.09
N ILE A 218 -13.60 5.71 13.60
CA ILE A 218 -15.06 5.80 13.82
C ILE A 218 -15.38 6.97 14.76
N LYS A 219 -14.59 7.15 15.83
CA LYS A 219 -14.74 8.28 16.75
C LYS A 219 -14.64 9.64 16.03
N HIS A 220 -13.70 9.80 15.09
CA HIS A 220 -13.51 11.05 14.36
C HIS A 220 -14.49 11.24 13.19
N LEU A 221 -15.03 10.15 12.64
CA LEU A 221 -16.09 10.23 11.64
C LEU A 221 -17.44 10.62 12.27
N GLY A 222 -17.73 10.18 13.49
CA GLY A 222 -18.99 10.47 14.17
C GLY A 222 -20.19 9.95 13.38
N GLU A 223 -21.22 10.78 13.23
CA GLU A 223 -22.46 10.44 12.50
C GLU A 223 -22.24 10.18 11.00
N ARG A 224 -21.08 10.55 10.45
CA ARG A 224 -20.73 10.23 9.06
C ARG A 224 -20.44 8.75 8.84
N PHE A 225 -20.33 7.93 9.90
CA PHE A 225 -20.11 6.49 9.82
C PHE A 225 -21.26 5.71 10.46
N ASP A 226 -21.92 4.86 9.67
CA ASP A 226 -22.97 3.95 10.10
C ASP A 226 -22.41 2.52 10.20
N PRO A 227 -22.19 1.98 11.42
CA PRO A 227 -21.56 0.66 11.59
C PRO A 227 -22.37 -0.51 11.03
N GLU A 228 -23.67 -0.33 10.80
CA GLU A 228 -24.54 -1.34 10.20
C GLU A 228 -24.42 -1.37 8.67
N LYS A 229 -24.05 -0.24 8.05
CA LYS A 229 -23.98 -0.08 6.59
C LYS A 229 -22.58 0.07 6.03
N ASP A 230 -21.62 0.51 6.84
CA ASP A 230 -20.29 0.89 6.40
C ASP A 230 -19.22 -0.11 6.82
N HIS A 231 -18.21 -0.26 5.96
CA HIS A 231 -16.97 -0.94 6.27
C HIS A 231 -15.77 -0.08 5.88
N ILE A 232 -14.88 0.18 6.85
CA ILE A 232 -13.60 0.84 6.60
C ILE A 232 -12.69 -0.16 5.89
N ILE A 233 -12.31 0.14 4.66
CA ILE A 233 -11.43 -0.70 3.83
C ILE A 233 -9.96 -0.38 4.13
N CYS A 234 -9.61 0.90 4.13
CA CYS A 234 -8.28 1.40 4.44
C CYS A 234 -8.33 2.92 4.66
N VAL A 235 -7.18 3.49 5.01
CA VAL A 235 -6.98 4.94 5.12
C VAL A 235 -5.77 5.32 4.30
N CYS A 236 -5.79 6.49 3.67
CA CYS A 236 -4.60 7.11 3.10
C CYS A 236 -4.30 8.43 3.81
N GLY A 237 -3.09 8.56 4.35
CA GLY A 237 -2.60 9.81 4.93
C GLY A 237 -2.00 10.71 3.86
N PHE A 238 -2.29 11.99 3.94
CA PHE A 238 -1.81 13.06 3.05
C PHE A 238 -1.08 14.13 3.87
N GLY A 239 -0.21 14.89 3.19
CA GLY A 239 0.50 16.03 3.78
C GLY A 239 1.85 16.25 3.12
N TYR A 240 2.72 17.01 3.78
CA TYR A 240 4.06 17.26 3.28
C TYR A 240 5.07 16.28 3.89
N ARG A 241 6.03 15.80 3.08
CA ARG A 241 7.07 14.90 3.57
C ARG A 241 8.01 15.63 4.53
N SER A 242 8.31 15.03 5.68
CA SER A 242 9.36 15.51 6.57
C SER A 242 10.72 14.88 6.23
N ARG A 243 11.80 15.66 6.34
CA ARG A 243 13.19 15.18 6.31
C ARG A 243 13.58 14.46 7.60
N TYR A 244 12.88 14.71 8.70
CA TYR A 244 13.10 14.04 9.98
C TYR A 244 12.33 12.73 10.00
N THR A 245 13.01 11.63 9.71
CA THR A 245 12.42 10.29 9.69
C THR A 245 13.17 9.38 10.65
N PRO A 246 12.48 8.64 11.55
CA PRO A 246 13.15 7.74 12.49
C PRO A 246 14.00 6.69 11.76
N LEU A 247 15.14 6.31 12.33
CA LEU A 247 16.10 5.40 11.71
C LEU A 247 15.45 4.09 11.24
N ALA A 248 14.66 3.44 12.11
CA ALA A 248 13.98 2.20 11.76
C ALA A 248 13.04 2.38 10.55
N ILE A 249 12.31 3.51 10.50
CA ILE A 249 11.43 3.82 9.37
C ILE A 249 12.22 4.03 8.08
N ARG A 250 13.38 4.72 8.14
CA ARG A 250 14.27 4.90 6.97
C ARG A 250 14.73 3.56 6.42
N LEU A 251 15.11 2.62 7.30
CA LEU A 251 15.53 1.27 6.91
C LEU A 251 14.39 0.48 6.28
N ILE A 252 13.19 0.49 6.90
CA ILE A 252 12.01 -0.19 6.36
C ILE A 252 11.59 0.41 5.00
N GLN A 253 11.71 1.73 4.82
CA GLN A 253 11.43 2.37 3.52
C GLN A 253 12.41 1.92 2.45
N LYS A 254 13.70 1.79 2.78
CA LYS A 254 14.72 1.31 1.83
C LYS A 254 14.44 -0.12 1.37
N THR A 255 14.12 -1.02 2.31
CA THR A 255 13.82 -2.42 1.97
C THR A 255 12.52 -2.56 1.18
N GLN A 256 11.48 -1.81 1.53
CA GLN A 256 10.18 -1.85 0.84
C GLN A 256 10.14 -1.07 -0.48
N ARG A 257 11.27 -0.52 -0.93
CA ARG A 257 11.41 0.02 -2.29
C ARG A 257 11.73 -1.07 -3.32
N HIS A 258 12.26 -2.21 -2.88
CA HIS A 258 12.47 -3.36 -3.76
C HIS A 258 11.16 -3.79 -4.42
N ARG A 259 11.21 -4.21 -5.69
CA ARG A 259 10.05 -4.72 -6.44
C ARG A 259 10.40 -6.06 -7.06
N LEU A 260 9.38 -6.88 -7.30
CA LEU A 260 9.54 -8.08 -8.12
C LEU A 260 9.84 -7.67 -9.55
N ASP A 261 10.51 -8.53 -10.30
CA ASP A 261 10.74 -8.27 -11.71
C ASP A 261 9.43 -8.37 -12.50
N VAL A 262 9.33 -7.65 -13.62
CA VAL A 262 8.11 -7.67 -14.46
C VAL A 262 7.76 -9.08 -14.92
N GLN A 263 8.76 -9.93 -15.15
CA GLN A 263 8.58 -11.33 -15.55
C GLN A 263 7.94 -12.21 -14.46
N ASP A 264 8.03 -11.81 -13.18
CA ASP A 264 7.36 -12.49 -12.06
C ASP A 264 5.92 -12.01 -11.85
N LEU A 265 5.56 -10.92 -12.54
CA LEU A 265 4.31 -10.18 -12.38
C LEU A 265 3.37 -10.39 -13.57
N PHE A 266 3.91 -10.56 -14.77
CA PHE A 266 3.15 -10.69 -16.01
C PHE A 266 3.46 -12.00 -16.74
N PHE A 267 2.42 -12.63 -17.29
CA PHE A 267 2.47 -13.94 -17.93
C PHE A 267 1.79 -13.92 -19.31
N ALA A 268 2.16 -14.86 -20.17
CA ALA A 268 1.58 -15.04 -21.51
C ALA A 268 0.49 -16.13 -21.56
N ASP A 269 0.23 -16.81 -20.44
CA ASP A 269 -0.75 -17.88 -20.32
C ASP A 269 -1.53 -17.79 -19.00
N THR A 270 -2.76 -18.29 -18.99
CA THR A 270 -3.64 -18.28 -17.80
C THR A 270 -3.20 -19.26 -16.71
N GLY A 271 -2.25 -20.16 -17.01
CA GLY A 271 -1.66 -21.07 -16.05
C GLY A 271 -0.49 -20.47 -15.26
N PHE A 272 -0.06 -19.23 -15.58
CA PHE A 272 1.08 -18.56 -14.96
C PHE A 272 2.39 -19.34 -15.08
N THR A 273 2.57 -20.06 -16.19
CA THR A 273 3.76 -20.90 -16.43
C THR A 273 4.77 -20.27 -17.37
N LYS A 274 4.35 -19.28 -18.16
CA LYS A 274 5.17 -18.60 -19.17
C LYS A 274 5.29 -17.12 -18.82
N PRO A 275 6.39 -16.72 -18.15
CA PRO A 275 6.71 -15.31 -17.94
C PRO A 275 6.65 -14.51 -19.24
N LEU A 276 6.15 -13.28 -19.14
CA LEU A 276 5.96 -12.43 -20.30
C LEU A 276 7.28 -11.86 -20.80
N ASN A 277 7.63 -12.11 -22.07
CA ASN A 277 8.69 -11.36 -22.73
C ASN A 277 8.17 -10.00 -23.21
N THR A 278 8.33 -8.97 -22.38
CA THR A 278 7.86 -7.60 -22.67
C THR A 278 8.56 -6.94 -23.86
N ASN A 279 9.69 -7.46 -24.34
CA ASN A 279 10.40 -6.91 -25.49
C ASN A 279 9.93 -7.52 -26.84
N ALA A 280 9.18 -8.62 -26.80
CA ALA A 280 8.63 -9.27 -27.98
C ALA A 280 7.29 -8.63 -28.40
N ARG A 281 6.99 -8.65 -29.70
CA ARG A 281 5.63 -8.32 -30.18
C ARG A 281 4.66 -9.46 -29.83
N PRO A 282 3.39 -9.15 -29.50
CA PRO A 282 2.79 -7.81 -29.39
C PRO A 282 2.98 -7.10 -28.04
N TYR A 283 3.61 -7.74 -27.05
CA TYR A 283 3.72 -7.24 -25.68
C TYR A 283 4.48 -5.91 -25.57
N ARG A 284 5.52 -5.72 -26.41
CA ARG A 284 6.30 -4.48 -26.47
C ARG A 284 5.46 -3.23 -26.68
N ASP A 285 4.29 -3.35 -27.32
CA ASP A 285 3.45 -2.20 -27.62
C ASP A 285 2.88 -1.55 -26.35
N PHE A 286 2.79 -2.27 -25.23
CA PHE A 286 2.39 -1.73 -23.92
C PHE A 286 3.53 -1.14 -23.11
N GLY A 287 4.77 -1.22 -23.63
CA GLY A 287 5.94 -0.48 -23.15
C GLY A 287 6.05 -0.43 -21.63
N ARG A 288 5.94 0.78 -21.07
CA ARG A 288 6.13 1.05 -19.64
C ARG A 288 4.86 0.89 -18.79
N CYS A 289 3.73 0.45 -19.36
CA CYS A 289 2.54 0.10 -18.55
C CYS A 289 2.85 -1.00 -17.53
N TYR A 290 3.66 -2.00 -17.92
CA TYR A 290 4.11 -3.05 -17.02
C TYR A 290 4.87 -2.49 -15.81
N GLU A 291 5.74 -1.51 -16.07
CA GLU A 291 6.50 -0.82 -15.04
C GLU A 291 5.58 0.00 -14.12
N MET A 292 4.56 0.67 -14.66
CA MET A 292 3.59 1.39 -13.82
C MET A 292 2.90 0.46 -12.83
N CYS A 293 2.50 -0.74 -13.26
CA CYS A 293 1.96 -1.76 -12.38
C CYS A 293 2.98 -2.26 -11.35
N GLN A 294 4.23 -2.53 -11.77
CA GLN A 294 5.33 -2.94 -10.89
C GLN A 294 5.57 -1.94 -9.75
N TRP A 295 5.50 -0.63 -10.01
CA TRP A 295 5.72 0.40 -8.99
C TRP A 295 4.52 0.67 -8.07
N SER A 296 3.38 0.02 -8.30
CA SER A 296 2.18 0.16 -7.48
C SER A 296 2.46 -0.11 -5.99
N PRO A 297 1.92 0.70 -5.06
CA PRO A 297 1.93 0.36 -3.66
C PRO A 297 1.06 -0.88 -3.38
N SER A 298 1.47 -1.67 -2.38
CA SER A 298 0.68 -2.78 -1.84
C SER A 298 1.01 -2.99 -0.36
N SER A 299 0.09 -3.61 0.38
CA SER A 299 0.28 -3.89 1.82
C SER A 299 1.58 -4.68 2.04
N TYR A 300 2.43 -4.21 2.95
CA TYR A 300 3.76 -4.76 3.23
C TYR A 300 4.66 -5.00 2.00
N ASN A 301 4.39 -4.34 0.87
CA ASN A 301 5.06 -4.58 -0.41
C ASN A 301 4.88 -6.00 -0.97
N ALA A 302 3.77 -6.66 -0.62
CA ALA A 302 3.51 -8.05 -1.00
C ALA A 302 3.30 -8.27 -2.51
N GLN A 303 2.95 -7.22 -3.26
CA GLN A 303 2.68 -7.27 -4.71
C GLN A 303 1.75 -8.44 -5.09
N PRO A 304 0.52 -8.51 -4.55
CA PRO A 304 -0.36 -9.69 -4.64
C PRO A 304 -1.16 -9.76 -5.95
N THR A 305 -0.79 -9.01 -6.99
CA THR A 305 -1.51 -8.94 -8.26
C THR A 305 -0.63 -9.52 -9.37
N ARG A 306 -1.24 -10.21 -10.33
CA ARG A 306 -0.60 -10.73 -11.54
C ARG A 306 -1.38 -10.30 -12.78
N GLY A 307 -0.68 -10.09 -13.88
CA GLY A 307 -1.26 -9.80 -15.18
C GLY A 307 -1.06 -10.97 -16.15
N VAL A 308 -2.07 -11.29 -16.96
CA VAL A 308 -1.95 -12.22 -18.08
C VAL A 308 -2.25 -11.47 -19.37
N MET A 309 -1.27 -11.41 -20.28
CA MET A 309 -1.43 -10.76 -21.58
C MET A 309 -1.82 -11.81 -22.61
N LEU A 310 -3.08 -11.82 -23.03
CA LEU A 310 -3.56 -12.76 -24.04
C LEU A 310 -3.52 -12.10 -25.42
N ALA A 311 -2.73 -12.70 -26.31
CA ALA A 311 -2.55 -12.24 -27.67
C ALA A 311 -3.23 -13.19 -28.66
N GLU A 312 -3.79 -12.63 -29.72
CA GLU A 312 -4.34 -13.34 -30.86
C GLU A 312 -3.97 -12.59 -32.15
N ASN A 313 -3.59 -13.30 -33.21
CA ASN A 313 -3.20 -12.70 -34.50
C ASN A 313 -2.17 -11.55 -34.36
N ALA A 314 -1.17 -11.74 -33.50
CA ALA A 314 -0.14 -10.77 -33.18
C ALA A 314 -0.66 -9.41 -32.64
N ARG A 315 -1.83 -9.41 -31.98
CA ARG A 315 -2.40 -8.26 -31.26
C ARG A 315 -2.81 -8.69 -29.86
N ILE A 316 -2.80 -7.77 -28.90
CA ILE A 316 -3.34 -8.04 -27.57
C ILE A 316 -4.86 -8.01 -27.65
N ARG A 317 -5.49 -9.14 -27.30
CA ARG A 317 -6.94 -9.29 -27.24
C ARG A 317 -7.49 -8.82 -25.90
N ARG A 318 -6.79 -9.14 -24.80
CA ARG A 318 -7.14 -8.70 -23.45
C ARG A 318 -5.97 -8.83 -22.49
N VAL A 319 -6.07 -8.13 -21.37
CA VAL A 319 -5.14 -8.24 -20.23
C VAL A 319 -5.93 -8.63 -18.99
N ASP A 320 -5.72 -9.84 -18.48
CA ASP A 320 -6.40 -10.33 -17.29
C ASP A 320 -5.62 -9.92 -16.04
N PHE A 321 -6.30 -9.31 -15.07
CA PHE A 321 -5.76 -8.96 -13.76
C PHE A 321 -6.27 -9.96 -12.73
N CYS A 322 -5.32 -10.56 -12.02
CA CYS A 322 -5.53 -11.71 -11.16
C CYS A 322 -4.96 -11.45 -9.76
N ALA A 323 -5.60 -12.03 -8.74
CA ALA A 323 -5.14 -11.96 -7.36
C ALA A 323 -4.34 -13.21 -6.98
N ALA A 324 -3.11 -13.03 -6.52
CA ALA A 324 -2.18 -14.09 -6.15
C ALA A 324 -2.33 -14.58 -4.69
N THR A 325 -3.30 -14.06 -3.94
CA THR A 325 -3.58 -14.47 -2.55
C THR A 325 -5.08 -14.47 -2.29
N HIS A 326 -5.54 -15.20 -1.26
CA HIS A 326 -6.94 -15.20 -0.82
C HIS A 326 -7.36 -13.96 -0.02
N SER A 327 -6.50 -12.94 0.12
CA SER A 327 -6.83 -11.74 0.90
C SER A 327 -7.92 -10.91 0.22
N ARG A 328 -9.15 -11.03 0.74
CA ARG A 328 -10.34 -10.33 0.23
C ARG A 328 -10.21 -8.81 0.17
N TYR A 329 -9.44 -8.21 1.10
CA TYR A 329 -9.23 -6.77 1.13
C TYR A 329 -7.89 -6.36 0.55
N TYR A 330 -6.77 -6.89 1.05
CA TYR A 330 -5.45 -6.40 0.64
C TYR A 330 -5.12 -6.71 -0.82
N ALA A 331 -5.53 -7.88 -1.33
CA ALA A 331 -5.30 -8.21 -2.73
C ALA A 331 -6.20 -7.39 -3.66
N MET A 332 -7.45 -7.16 -3.29
CA MET A 332 -8.40 -6.40 -4.11
C MET A 332 -8.07 -4.90 -4.17
N VAL A 333 -7.68 -4.29 -3.04
CA VAL A 333 -7.17 -2.91 -3.03
C VAL A 333 -5.91 -2.80 -3.90
N ALA A 334 -4.96 -3.73 -3.75
CA ALA A 334 -3.74 -3.75 -4.58
C ALA A 334 -4.05 -3.95 -6.08
N LEU A 335 -5.04 -4.77 -6.41
CA LEU A 335 -5.51 -4.97 -7.77
C LEU A 335 -6.12 -3.68 -8.33
N GLY A 336 -6.99 -3.01 -7.57
CA GLY A 336 -7.54 -1.69 -7.95
C GLY A 336 -6.45 -0.65 -8.21
N ILE A 337 -5.43 -0.60 -7.34
CA ILE A 337 -4.25 0.27 -7.54
C ILE A 337 -3.54 -0.06 -8.86
N TRP A 338 -3.37 -1.34 -9.19
CA TRP A 338 -2.83 -1.76 -10.49
C TRP A 338 -3.69 -1.28 -11.66
N LEU A 339 -5.02 -1.35 -11.56
CA LEU A 339 -5.92 -0.90 -12.61
C LEU A 339 -5.75 0.60 -12.89
N ALA A 340 -5.68 1.43 -11.84
CA ALA A 340 -5.45 2.87 -11.99
C ALA A 340 -4.09 3.19 -12.63
N ASN A 341 -3.05 2.47 -12.22
CA ASN A 341 -1.72 2.62 -12.81
C ASN A 341 -1.67 2.13 -14.27
N TRP A 342 -2.38 1.05 -14.59
CA TRP A 342 -2.50 0.55 -15.96
C TRP A 342 -3.22 1.55 -16.86
N GLU A 343 -4.34 2.12 -16.41
CA GLU A 343 -5.06 3.18 -17.13
C GLU A 343 -4.18 4.38 -17.41
N CYS A 344 -3.48 4.88 -16.39
CA CYS A 344 -2.54 5.99 -16.53
C CYS A 344 -1.47 5.70 -17.60
N GLY A 345 -0.95 4.47 -17.65
CA GLY A 345 0.02 4.06 -18.65
C GLY A 345 -0.58 3.97 -20.05
N CYS A 346 -1.76 3.37 -20.17
CA CYS A 346 -2.48 3.27 -21.42
C CYS A 346 -2.85 4.64 -21.98
N GLU A 347 -3.31 5.57 -21.15
CA GLU A 347 -3.61 6.95 -21.53
C GLU A 347 -2.39 7.66 -22.12
N VAL A 348 -1.23 7.56 -21.45
CA VAL A 348 0.04 8.13 -21.92
C VAL A 348 0.49 7.52 -23.25
N LEU A 349 0.21 6.24 -23.48
CA LEU A 349 0.52 5.54 -24.73
C LEU A 349 -0.58 5.69 -25.80
N GLY A 350 -1.64 6.45 -25.54
CA GLY A 350 -2.78 6.59 -26.46
C GLY A 350 -3.53 5.29 -26.72
N LYS A 351 -3.57 4.37 -25.75
CA LYS A 351 -4.26 3.08 -25.84
C LYS A 351 -5.64 3.14 -25.20
N ALA A 352 -6.66 3.21 -26.04
CA ALA A 352 -8.04 3.13 -25.59
C ALA A 352 -8.43 1.68 -25.21
N GLY A 353 -9.31 1.56 -24.22
CA GLY A 353 -9.79 0.28 -23.71
C GLY A 353 -10.62 0.45 -22.44
N ARG A 354 -11.28 -0.64 -22.04
CA ARG A 354 -12.17 -0.65 -20.88
C ARG A 354 -11.97 -1.89 -20.03
N PHE A 355 -12.30 -1.80 -18.75
CA PHE A 355 -12.32 -2.97 -17.88
C PHE A 355 -13.68 -3.69 -17.97
N GLU A 356 -13.65 -5.02 -18.06
CA GLU A 356 -14.83 -5.89 -18.10
C GLU A 356 -14.59 -7.14 -17.25
N GLN A 357 -15.57 -7.49 -16.41
CA GLN A 357 -15.60 -8.80 -15.76
C GLN A 357 -16.16 -9.83 -16.74
N LEU A 358 -15.30 -10.76 -17.17
CA LEU A 358 -15.69 -11.78 -18.14
C LEU A 358 -16.33 -12.99 -17.44
N SER A 359 -17.42 -13.48 -18.03
CA SER A 359 -18.02 -14.76 -17.63
C SER A 359 -17.05 -15.92 -17.92
N SER A 360 -17.28 -17.08 -17.29
CA SER A 360 -16.46 -18.27 -17.54
C SER A 360 -16.45 -18.67 -19.02
N GLU A 361 -17.56 -18.53 -19.74
CA GLU A 361 -17.62 -18.81 -21.17
C GLU A 361 -16.76 -17.83 -21.97
N LYS A 362 -16.85 -16.52 -21.67
CA LYS A 362 -16.05 -15.48 -22.34
C LYS A 362 -14.55 -15.58 -22.04
N ARG A 363 -14.19 -16.18 -20.90
CA ARG A 363 -12.77 -16.40 -20.54
C ARG A 363 -12.13 -17.47 -21.41
N GLY A 364 -12.90 -18.39 -21.98
CA GLY A 364 -12.43 -19.49 -22.82
C GLY A 364 -11.95 -20.69 -21.99
N GLU A 365 -11.35 -21.66 -22.67
CA GLU A 365 -10.80 -22.86 -22.04
C GLU A 365 -9.35 -22.63 -21.63
N GLY A 366 -9.01 -22.93 -20.38
CA GLY A 366 -7.64 -22.83 -19.90
C GLY A 366 -7.53 -23.27 -18.45
N PRO A 367 -6.31 -23.52 -17.94
CA PRO A 367 -6.15 -23.63 -16.51
C PRO A 367 -6.48 -22.26 -15.91
N PHE A 368 -7.53 -22.21 -15.09
CA PHE A 368 -7.80 -21.11 -14.19
C PHE A 368 -7.56 -21.64 -12.77
N PRO A 369 -6.33 -21.51 -12.26
CA PRO A 369 -6.01 -22.02 -10.94
C PRO A 369 -6.80 -21.24 -9.87
N ASP A 370 -6.88 -21.84 -8.68
CA ASP A 370 -7.45 -21.17 -7.50
C ASP A 370 -6.63 -19.92 -7.13
N LEU A 371 -5.30 -19.97 -7.31
CA LEU A 371 -4.41 -18.82 -7.28
C LEU A 371 -3.31 -18.93 -8.35
N PRO A 372 -2.92 -17.83 -9.01
CA PRO A 372 -3.59 -16.53 -9.00
C PRO A 372 -4.99 -16.57 -9.65
N ARG A 373 -5.99 -16.05 -8.94
CA ARG A 373 -7.40 -16.09 -9.35
C ARG A 373 -7.73 -14.92 -10.27
N TYR A 374 -8.42 -15.19 -11.37
CA TYR A 374 -9.00 -14.15 -12.22
C TYR A 374 -9.94 -13.20 -11.45
N VAL A 375 -9.85 -11.89 -11.73
CA VAL A 375 -10.77 -10.88 -11.20
C VAL A 375 -11.41 -10.06 -12.31
N ILE A 376 -10.62 -9.45 -13.20
CA ILE A 376 -11.13 -8.55 -14.24
C ILE A 376 -10.19 -8.48 -15.44
N SER A 377 -10.72 -8.16 -16.62
CA SER A 377 -9.92 -7.98 -17.84
C SER A 377 -9.93 -6.53 -18.31
N TRP A 378 -8.80 -6.03 -18.80
CA TRP A 378 -8.77 -4.85 -19.68
C TRP A 378 -8.91 -5.30 -21.13
N MET A 379 -9.91 -4.75 -21.81
CA MET A 379 -10.24 -5.01 -23.20
C MET A 379 -9.80 -3.79 -24.03
N PRO A 380 -8.77 -3.91 -24.89
CA PRO A 380 -8.44 -2.86 -25.84
C PRO A 380 -9.65 -2.56 -26.73
N GLU A 381 -9.87 -1.28 -27.01
CA GLU A 381 -10.82 -0.89 -28.05
C GLU A 381 -10.21 -1.20 -29.40
N GLU A 382 -10.97 -1.88 -30.27
CA GLU A 382 -10.58 -2.00 -31.67
C GLU A 382 -10.58 -0.59 -32.24
N MET A 383 -9.43 -0.12 -32.74
CA MET A 383 -9.43 1.06 -33.60
C MET A 383 -10.30 0.71 -34.80
N GLY A 384 -11.55 1.19 -34.77
CA GLY A 384 -12.45 1.08 -35.89
C GLY A 384 -11.70 1.57 -37.12
N SER A 385 -11.68 0.76 -38.17
CA SER A 385 -11.51 1.26 -39.51
C SER A 385 -12.58 2.32 -39.71
N SER A 386 -12.25 3.58 -39.44
CA SER A 386 -12.98 4.72 -39.96
C SER A 386 -12.92 4.57 -41.48
N GLY A 387 -13.99 4.00 -42.04
CA GLY A 387 -14.21 3.88 -43.47
C GLY A 387 -14.48 5.22 -44.12
#